data_AF-A0A6C0ESP0-F1
#
_entry.id   AF-A0A6C0ESP0-F1
#
_cell.length_a   1.000
_cell.length_b   1.000
_cell.length_c   1.000
_cell.angle_alpha   90.00
_cell.angle_beta   90.00
_cell.angle_gamma   90.00
#
_symmetry.space_group_name_H-M   'P 1'
#
loop_
_entity.id
_entity.type
_entity.pdbx_description
1 polymer ?
#
loop_
_entity_poly.entity_id
_entity_poly.type
_entity_poly.pdbx_seq_one_letter_code
_entity_poly.pdbx_strand_id
1 'polypeptide(L)'
;MAGGLLNLISIGNNNIILNGNPSKTFFKVTYSKYTNFGLQKFRIDYDGLRDLRTTESSTFTFKIPRYAELLMDTYLVVTLPDIWSPFYHPDPSKNSNQWSPYDFRWISDLGTNMIKEISITCGSFTLQKYSGQYLASMVDRDFSAEKKNLFNAMSGNVPELNDPASGFGRSNTYPSAYYTGSSTGAEPSIRGRNIYIPINSWFTLDSRCAFPLISLQYNELCITVTLRPIQELFQIRDVFDVENSYPYIQPDFNQQQFQMYRFLQTPPSVDISPEKYQNKINTWNADVHLLATYCFLSKDERKLFAQEDQVYLIKDIFEYKFENITGSTKVKLLSNGMVSNWMWFLQRNDVNMRNEWSNYTNWPYDSIPSDILEAPFTSVDPNFTNGPLYNPNGENTGFFYTGPFYAGNRKEILETMGILLNGDYRENILTRGVYDYIEKYTRTQGFAKEGIYCYNFCLNTSPFEYQPSGAINLSKFKTIELEITTYVPVVDSVNSTFGVICDQNGNAIGISKQNWRLYEYNFNLTIYEERYNVLSFIGGNCGLLYAR
;
A
#
# COMPACT_ATOMS: atom_id res chain seq x y z
N MET A 1 38.28 -5.31 50.97
CA MET A 1 38.50 -5.79 49.59
C MET A 1 37.47 -5.11 48.70
N ALA A 2 37.86 -4.48 47.59
CA ALA A 2 36.90 -3.78 46.73
C ALA A 2 35.94 -4.78 46.06
N GLY A 3 34.65 -4.44 45.96
CA GLY A 3 33.61 -5.38 45.51
C GLY A 3 33.87 -6.02 44.14
N GLY A 4 34.50 -5.30 43.20
CA GLY A 4 34.85 -5.85 41.89
C GLY A 4 35.90 -6.97 41.90
N LEU A 5 36.78 -7.01 42.92
CA LEU A 5 37.77 -8.08 43.08
C LEU A 5 37.13 -9.40 43.51
N LEU A 6 35.98 -9.36 44.21
CA LEU A 6 35.29 -10.58 44.63
C LEU A 6 34.78 -11.39 43.42
N ASN A 7 34.35 -10.73 42.34
CA ASN A 7 33.94 -11.38 41.09
C ASN A 7 35.09 -12.07 40.35
N LEU A 8 36.33 -11.59 40.54
CA LEU A 8 37.52 -12.22 39.95
C LEU A 8 38.01 -13.41 40.77
N ILE A 9 37.74 -13.41 42.07
CA ILE A 9 38.14 -14.49 42.99
C ILE A 9 37.13 -15.64 42.96
N SER A 10 35.87 -15.38 42.59
CA SER A 10 34.82 -16.39 42.44
C SER A 10 34.95 -17.23 41.16
N ILE A 11 36.08 -17.91 40.99
CA ILE A 11 36.33 -18.83 39.86
C ILE A 11 35.98 -20.26 40.29
N GLY A 12 35.18 -20.96 39.48
CA GLY A 12 34.88 -22.39 39.65
C GLY A 12 34.65 -23.11 38.32
N ASN A 13 34.28 -24.40 38.34
CA ASN A 13 34.08 -25.19 37.12
C ASN A 13 33.03 -24.60 36.15
N ASN A 14 32.03 -23.88 36.67
CA ASN A 14 30.99 -23.24 35.86
C ASN A 14 31.53 -22.10 34.98
N ASN A 15 32.66 -21.49 35.36
CA ASN A 15 33.31 -20.41 34.61
C ASN A 15 33.87 -20.88 33.25
N ILE A 16 34.11 -22.18 33.07
CA ILE A 16 34.64 -22.73 31.81
C ILE A 16 33.73 -22.38 30.62
N ILE A 17 32.41 -22.32 30.82
CA ILE A 17 31.42 -22.01 29.77
C ILE A 17 31.55 -20.57 29.26
N LEU A 18 31.95 -19.63 30.12
CA LEU A 18 31.90 -18.19 29.82
C LEU A 18 33.28 -17.54 29.68
N ASN A 19 34.23 -17.89 30.54
CA ASN A 19 35.56 -17.27 30.60
C ASN A 19 36.70 -18.30 30.74
N GLY A 20 36.46 -19.57 30.42
CA GLY A 20 37.53 -20.56 30.19
C GLY A 20 38.18 -20.32 28.82
N ASN A 21 39.50 -20.09 28.79
CA ASN A 21 40.26 -19.78 27.57
C ASN A 21 39.59 -18.69 26.70
N PRO A 22 39.50 -17.43 27.19
CA PRO A 22 38.73 -16.38 26.53
C PRO A 22 39.25 -16.07 25.12
N SER A 23 38.37 -16.16 24.13
CA SER A 23 38.65 -15.86 22.72
C SER A 23 38.22 -14.45 22.30
N LYS A 24 37.46 -13.75 23.15
CA LYS A 24 36.93 -12.40 22.92
C LYS A 24 37.15 -11.56 24.16
N THR A 25 37.52 -10.29 23.98
CA THR A 25 37.57 -9.29 25.05
C THR A 25 36.62 -8.15 24.73
N PHE A 26 35.95 -7.62 25.76
CA PHE A 26 35.09 -6.45 25.64
C PHE A 26 35.86 -5.13 25.72
N PHE A 27 37.14 -5.17 26.10
CA PHE A 27 37.95 -3.99 26.40
C PHE A 27 38.97 -3.64 25.31
N LYS A 28 38.99 -4.39 24.19
CA LYS A 28 39.81 -4.10 23.02
C LYS A 28 39.04 -4.44 21.75
N VAL A 29 38.83 -3.44 20.90
CA VAL A 29 38.14 -3.59 19.62
C VAL A 29 39.18 -3.59 18.50
N THR A 30 39.12 -4.58 17.61
CA THR A 30 39.86 -4.60 16.34
C THR A 30 38.90 -4.26 15.21
N TYR A 31 39.27 -3.33 14.33
CA TYR A 31 38.48 -3.01 13.14
C TYR A 31 39.20 -3.51 11.88
N SER A 32 38.43 -3.90 10.86
CA SER A 32 38.94 -4.27 9.55
C SER A 32 39.07 -3.02 8.67
N LYS A 33 40.17 -2.89 7.93
CA LYS A 33 40.32 -1.84 6.92
C LYS A 33 39.47 -2.21 5.70
N TYR A 34 38.72 -1.25 5.17
CA TYR A 34 37.88 -1.40 3.99
C TYR A 34 38.56 -0.78 2.75
N THR A 35 38.08 -1.13 1.55
CA THR A 35 38.53 -0.53 0.28
C THR A 35 37.99 0.88 0.13
N ASN A 36 38.76 1.80 -0.47
CA ASN A 36 38.29 3.19 -0.60
C ASN A 36 37.19 3.30 -1.66
N PHE A 37 36.07 3.92 -1.30
CA PHE A 37 34.93 4.19 -2.20
C PHE A 37 34.31 5.57 -1.94
N GLY A 38 33.59 6.09 -2.93
CA GLY A 38 32.86 7.36 -2.82
C GLY A 38 31.40 7.19 -3.24
N LEU A 39 30.49 7.91 -2.58
CA LEU A 39 29.06 7.88 -2.91
C LEU A 39 28.63 9.25 -3.45
N GLN A 40 27.85 9.25 -4.53
CA GLN A 40 27.23 10.47 -5.06
C GLN A 40 25.83 10.17 -5.61
N LYS A 41 24.91 11.10 -5.39
CA LYS A 41 23.55 11.02 -5.93
C LYS A 41 23.48 11.71 -7.29
N PHE A 42 22.83 11.05 -8.24
CA PHE A 42 22.56 11.60 -9.56
C PHE A 42 21.06 11.58 -9.84
N ARG A 43 20.60 12.66 -10.46
CA ARG A 43 19.26 12.73 -11.05
C ARG A 43 19.29 12.09 -12.43
N ILE A 44 18.36 11.18 -12.67
CA ILE A 44 18.16 10.49 -13.95
C ILE A 44 16.79 10.93 -14.45
N ASP A 45 16.83 11.72 -15.50
CA ASP A 45 15.66 12.34 -16.11
C ASP A 45 15.01 11.41 -17.14
N TYR A 46 13.70 11.54 -17.31
CA TYR A 46 12.97 10.85 -18.38
C TYR A 46 13.10 11.62 -19.70
N ASP A 47 13.38 10.88 -20.78
CA ASP A 47 13.43 11.38 -22.15
C ASP A 47 12.02 11.41 -22.77
N GLY A 48 11.23 12.42 -22.40
CA GLY A 48 9.87 12.61 -22.92
C GLY A 48 9.03 13.58 -22.10
N LEU A 49 7.73 13.63 -22.41
CA LEU A 49 6.75 14.38 -21.61
C LEU A 49 6.59 13.72 -20.23
N ARG A 50 6.66 14.51 -19.16
CA ARG A 50 6.62 14.05 -17.76
C ARG A 50 5.26 14.27 -17.10
N ASP A 51 4.24 14.47 -17.91
CA ASP A 51 2.88 14.70 -17.43
C ASP A 51 2.19 13.36 -17.17
N LEU A 52 1.42 13.32 -16.09
CA LEU A 52 0.56 12.19 -15.78
C LEU A 52 -0.72 12.28 -16.60
N ARG A 53 -1.14 11.14 -17.16
CA ARG A 53 -2.44 11.02 -17.83
C ARG A 53 -3.57 11.02 -16.80
N THR A 54 -4.71 11.57 -17.19
CA THR A 54 -5.87 11.76 -16.29
C THR A 54 -6.61 10.46 -16.01
N THR A 55 -6.89 9.66 -17.05
CA THR A 55 -7.72 8.44 -17.01
C THR A 55 -6.96 7.16 -17.34
N GLU A 56 -5.80 7.26 -17.98
CA GLU A 56 -4.96 6.12 -18.37
C GLU A 56 -3.67 6.03 -17.54
N SER A 57 -3.11 4.83 -17.41
CA SER A 57 -1.79 4.67 -16.78
C SER A 57 -0.68 5.27 -17.63
N SER A 58 0.31 5.87 -16.98
CA SER A 58 1.48 6.49 -17.63
C SER A 58 2.73 5.66 -17.39
N THR A 59 3.49 5.32 -18.43
CA THR A 59 4.69 4.48 -18.32
C THR A 59 5.94 5.30 -18.62
N PHE A 60 6.90 5.26 -17.70
CA PHE A 60 8.17 5.97 -17.77
C PHE A 60 9.32 4.96 -17.73
N THR A 61 10.15 4.93 -18.76
CA THR A 61 11.33 4.06 -18.85
C THR A 61 12.60 4.89 -18.68
N PHE A 62 13.35 4.59 -17.63
CA PHE A 62 14.62 5.24 -17.31
C PHE A 62 15.78 4.32 -17.68
N LYS A 63 16.62 4.79 -18.59
CA LYS A 63 17.91 4.15 -18.89
C LYS A 63 18.93 4.58 -17.85
N ILE A 64 19.53 3.63 -17.14
CA ILE A 64 20.46 3.95 -16.06
C ILE A 64 21.83 4.29 -16.68
N PRO A 65 22.29 5.55 -16.57
CA PRO A 65 23.58 5.96 -17.11
C PRO A 65 24.73 5.34 -16.30
N ARG A 66 25.82 4.98 -16.96
CA ARG A 66 27.01 4.40 -16.31
C ARG A 66 27.92 5.50 -15.76
N TYR A 67 27.44 6.29 -14.80
CA TYR A 67 28.24 7.34 -14.15
C TYR A 67 29.32 6.78 -13.20
N ALA A 68 29.07 5.62 -12.59
CA ALA A 68 30.00 4.94 -11.70
C ALA A 68 29.92 3.41 -11.87
N GLU A 69 30.68 2.70 -11.05
CA GLU A 69 30.81 1.24 -11.12
C GLU A 69 29.61 0.48 -10.54
N LEU A 70 29.00 0.95 -9.44
CA LEU A 70 27.84 0.30 -8.81
C LEU A 70 26.65 1.26 -8.67
N LEU A 71 25.44 0.71 -8.79
CA LEU A 71 24.17 1.37 -8.50
C LEU A 71 23.62 0.87 -7.16
N MET A 72 23.22 1.80 -6.30
CA MET A 72 22.66 1.53 -4.97
C MET A 72 21.25 2.11 -4.87
N ASP A 73 20.92 2.72 -3.74
CA ASP A 73 19.62 3.34 -3.41
C ASP A 73 19.05 4.11 -4.61
N THR A 74 17.82 3.81 -4.97
CA THR A 74 17.12 4.48 -6.08
C THR A 74 15.74 4.90 -5.59
N TYR A 75 15.40 6.17 -5.82
CA TYR A 75 14.14 6.79 -5.44
C TYR A 75 13.45 7.34 -6.67
N LEU A 76 12.16 7.10 -6.79
CA LEU A 76 11.29 7.80 -7.72
C LEU A 76 10.84 9.12 -7.09
N VAL A 77 11.04 10.21 -7.79
CA VAL A 77 10.64 11.55 -7.34
C VAL A 77 9.50 12.05 -8.20
N VAL A 78 8.44 12.51 -7.53
CA VAL A 78 7.25 13.09 -8.17
C VAL A 78 6.88 14.38 -7.44
N THR A 79 6.53 15.41 -8.20
CA THR A 79 6.08 16.70 -7.68
C THR A 79 4.56 16.72 -7.57
N LEU A 80 4.05 16.96 -6.37
CA LEU A 80 2.63 17.19 -6.11
C LEU A 80 2.31 18.68 -6.26
N PRO A 81 1.17 19.05 -6.86
CA PRO A 81 0.77 20.43 -7.02
C PRO A 81 0.16 20.99 -5.72
N ASP A 82 0.06 22.31 -5.63
CA ASP A 82 -0.85 22.94 -4.67
C ASP A 82 -2.30 22.60 -5.06
N ILE A 83 -3.11 22.25 -4.06
CA ILE A 83 -4.52 21.91 -4.23
C ILE A 83 -5.39 22.92 -3.49
N TRP A 84 -6.37 23.47 -4.21
CA TRP A 84 -7.45 24.27 -3.65
C TRP A 84 -8.74 23.46 -3.71
N SER A 85 -9.35 23.11 -2.57
CA SER A 85 -10.63 22.42 -2.54
C SER A 85 -11.78 23.41 -2.34
N PRO A 86 -12.53 23.79 -3.39
CA PRO A 86 -13.58 24.79 -3.28
C PRO A 86 -14.86 24.27 -2.58
N PHE A 87 -15.77 25.20 -2.29
CA PHE A 87 -17.17 24.89 -2.03
C PHE A 87 -17.97 24.93 -3.33
N TYR A 88 -18.83 23.93 -3.56
CA TYR A 88 -19.84 23.98 -4.59
C TYR A 88 -20.99 24.89 -4.16
N HIS A 89 -21.39 25.77 -5.07
CA HIS A 89 -22.40 26.79 -4.84
C HIS A 89 -23.81 26.19 -4.80
N PRO A 90 -24.76 26.78 -4.06
CA PRO A 90 -26.16 26.36 -4.04
C PRO A 90 -26.78 26.39 -5.45
N ASP A 91 -27.24 25.23 -5.91
CA ASP A 91 -27.96 25.04 -7.16
C ASP A 91 -29.25 24.24 -6.87
N PRO A 92 -30.44 24.84 -7.03
CA PRO A 92 -31.72 24.17 -6.80
C PRO A 92 -31.91 22.88 -7.61
N SER A 93 -31.22 22.76 -8.76
CA SER A 93 -31.37 21.60 -9.65
C SER A 93 -30.41 20.46 -9.35
N LYS A 94 -29.36 20.67 -8.54
CA LYS A 94 -28.27 19.70 -8.37
C LYS A 94 -27.95 19.33 -6.93
N ASN A 95 -28.04 20.27 -5.98
CA ASN A 95 -27.64 20.02 -4.58
C ASN A 95 -28.64 20.58 -3.57
N SER A 96 -29.93 20.57 -3.93
CA SER A 96 -31.01 21.04 -3.06
C SER A 96 -30.82 22.46 -2.54
N ASN A 97 -30.12 23.32 -3.31
CA ASN A 97 -29.81 24.70 -2.95
C ASN A 97 -29.00 24.83 -1.64
N GLN A 98 -28.02 23.95 -1.42
CA GLN A 98 -27.12 23.98 -0.25
C GLN A 98 -25.65 24.23 -0.65
N TRP A 99 -24.80 24.62 0.30
CA TRP A 99 -23.35 24.66 0.06
C TRP A 99 -22.77 23.27 0.32
N SER A 100 -21.94 22.78 -0.61
CA SER A 100 -21.38 21.42 -0.52
C SER A 100 -19.86 21.46 -0.69
N PRO A 101 -19.06 21.08 0.31
CA PRO A 101 -17.60 21.07 0.18
C PRO A 101 -17.13 19.83 -0.60
N TYR A 102 -16.08 19.99 -1.42
CA TYR A 102 -15.45 18.84 -2.09
C TYR A 102 -14.49 18.04 -1.20
N ASP A 103 -13.96 18.65 -0.14
CA ASP A 103 -12.94 18.10 0.79
C ASP A 103 -11.91 17.19 0.12
N PHE A 104 -11.15 17.74 -0.82
CA PHE A 104 -10.16 16.97 -1.57
C PHE A 104 -9.15 16.30 -0.63
N ARG A 105 -8.89 15.01 -0.79
CA ARG A 105 -7.81 14.32 -0.08
C ARG A 105 -7.06 13.37 -1.01
N TRP A 106 -5.74 13.30 -0.87
CA TRP A 106 -4.96 12.29 -1.56
C TRP A 106 -5.25 10.91 -0.96
N ILE A 107 -5.06 9.85 -1.73
CA ILE A 107 -5.20 8.49 -1.20
C ILE A 107 -4.18 8.21 -0.10
N SER A 108 -4.54 7.32 0.82
CA SER A 108 -3.59 6.73 1.77
C SER A 108 -2.46 5.99 1.03
N ASP A 109 -1.25 6.08 1.58
CA ASP A 109 -0.03 5.55 0.95
C ASP A 109 0.16 6.02 -0.51
N LEU A 110 -0.09 7.31 -0.77
CA LEU A 110 -0.03 7.92 -2.10
C LEU A 110 1.20 7.48 -2.91
N GLY A 111 2.40 7.60 -2.34
CA GLY A 111 3.63 7.31 -3.07
C GLY A 111 3.72 5.86 -3.58
N THR A 112 3.41 4.88 -2.74
CA THR A 112 3.43 3.47 -3.15
C THR A 112 2.25 3.15 -4.05
N ASN A 113 1.03 3.56 -3.69
CA ASN A 113 -0.15 3.25 -4.48
C ASN A 113 -0.17 3.95 -5.84
N MET A 114 0.49 5.10 -6.00
CA MET A 114 0.68 5.77 -7.29
C MET A 114 1.41 4.87 -8.28
N ILE A 115 2.29 3.99 -7.81
CA ILE A 115 3.00 3.03 -8.64
C ILE A 115 2.11 1.82 -8.88
N LYS A 116 1.65 1.67 -10.12
CA LYS A 116 0.96 0.46 -10.57
C LYS A 116 1.92 -0.72 -10.66
N GLU A 117 3.10 -0.49 -11.25
CA GLU A 117 4.10 -1.54 -11.50
C GLU A 117 5.49 -0.95 -11.68
N ILE A 118 6.50 -1.63 -11.12
CA ILE A 118 7.92 -1.42 -11.42
C ILE A 118 8.45 -2.67 -12.11
N SER A 119 9.15 -2.48 -13.22
CA SER A 119 9.86 -3.53 -13.95
C SER A 119 11.33 -3.14 -14.12
N ILE A 120 12.21 -4.00 -13.63
CA ILE A 120 13.66 -3.84 -13.75
C ILE A 120 14.13 -4.82 -14.81
N THR A 121 14.69 -4.27 -15.89
CA THR A 121 15.10 -5.03 -17.07
C THR A 121 16.56 -4.78 -17.38
N CYS A 122 17.27 -5.81 -17.81
CA CYS A 122 18.65 -5.69 -18.27
C CYS A 122 18.79 -6.44 -19.60
N GLY A 123 19.00 -5.70 -20.69
CA GLY A 123 18.94 -6.26 -22.04
C GLY A 123 17.56 -6.86 -22.32
N SER A 124 17.50 -8.15 -22.65
CA SER A 124 16.25 -8.88 -22.93
C SER A 124 15.59 -9.53 -21.70
N PHE A 125 16.23 -9.49 -20.53
CA PHE A 125 15.75 -10.18 -19.34
C PHE A 125 15.02 -9.24 -18.38
N THR A 126 13.86 -9.66 -17.88
CA THR A 126 13.20 -9.00 -16.74
C THR A 126 13.74 -9.61 -15.46
N LEU A 127 14.47 -8.81 -14.67
CA LEU A 127 15.13 -9.27 -13.45
C LEU A 127 14.16 -9.33 -12.27
N GLN A 128 13.27 -8.34 -12.16
CA GLN A 128 12.29 -8.27 -11.09
C GLN A 128 11.09 -7.42 -11.56
N LYS A 129 9.89 -7.81 -11.13
CA LYS A 129 8.64 -7.10 -11.42
C LYS A 129 7.69 -7.19 -10.22
N TYR A 130 7.23 -6.04 -9.73
CA TYR A 130 6.35 -5.95 -8.57
C TYR A 130 5.50 -4.67 -8.62
N SER A 131 4.40 -4.66 -7.87
CA SER A 131 3.50 -3.51 -7.75
C SER A 131 3.89 -2.60 -6.59
N GLY A 132 3.36 -1.36 -6.60
CA GLY A 132 3.51 -0.47 -5.46
C GLY A 132 2.76 -0.94 -4.21
N GLN A 133 1.69 -1.71 -4.36
CA GLN A 133 0.99 -2.33 -3.23
C GLN A 133 1.89 -3.34 -2.50
N TYR A 134 2.66 -4.16 -3.24
CA TYR A 134 3.69 -5.02 -2.63
C TYR A 134 4.69 -4.20 -1.82
N LEU A 135 5.17 -3.05 -2.32
CA LEU A 135 6.09 -2.18 -1.60
C LEU A 135 5.51 -1.69 -0.28
N ALA A 136 4.24 -1.25 -0.28
CA ALA A 136 3.55 -0.82 0.93
C ALA A 136 3.48 -1.97 1.95
N SER A 137 3.05 -3.15 1.52
CA SER A 137 2.90 -4.31 2.41
C SER A 137 4.25 -4.84 2.92
N MET A 138 5.31 -4.79 2.10
CA MET A 138 6.68 -5.13 2.50
C MET A 138 7.20 -4.18 3.58
N VAL A 139 7.05 -2.87 3.40
CA VAL A 139 7.47 -1.88 4.41
C VAL A 139 6.69 -2.08 5.71
N ASP A 140 5.40 -2.35 5.62
CA ASP A 140 4.54 -2.60 6.77
C ASP A 140 4.95 -3.83 7.58
N ARG A 141 5.37 -4.90 6.91
CA ARG A 141 5.81 -6.16 7.53
C ARG A 141 7.22 -6.05 8.10
N ASP A 142 8.15 -5.47 7.35
CA ASP A 142 9.58 -5.68 7.59
C ASP A 142 10.32 -4.50 8.23
N PHE A 143 9.72 -3.30 8.27
CA PHE A 143 10.40 -2.10 8.78
C PHE A 143 10.02 -1.83 10.24
N SER A 144 10.97 -1.27 11.00
CA SER A 144 10.70 -0.74 12.34
C SER A 144 9.83 0.51 12.29
N ALA A 145 9.20 0.87 13.41
CA ALA A 145 8.29 2.02 13.49
C ALA A 145 8.97 3.35 13.08
N GLU A 146 10.22 3.58 13.47
CA GLU A 146 10.94 4.82 13.14
C GLU A 146 11.24 4.92 11.64
N LYS A 147 11.67 3.80 11.03
CA LYS A 147 11.96 3.76 9.59
C LYS A 147 10.68 3.82 8.76
N LYS A 148 9.60 3.21 9.24
CA LYS A 148 8.27 3.32 8.64
C LYS A 148 7.74 4.76 8.70
N ASN A 149 7.92 5.46 9.82
CA ASN A 149 7.55 6.88 9.92
C ASN A 149 8.32 7.76 8.94
N LEU A 150 9.64 7.52 8.78
CA LEU A 150 10.44 8.23 7.78
C LEU A 150 9.96 7.89 6.36
N PHE A 151 9.68 6.62 6.07
CA PHE A 151 9.15 6.19 4.79
C PHE A 151 7.83 6.90 4.46
N ASN A 152 6.88 6.94 5.42
CA ASN A 152 5.59 7.61 5.27
C ASN A 152 5.74 9.11 5.01
N ALA A 153 6.68 9.78 5.69
CA ALA A 153 6.98 11.19 5.46
C ALA A 153 7.57 11.45 4.05
N MET A 154 8.44 10.56 3.57
CA MET A 154 9.05 10.67 2.24
C MET A 154 8.07 10.35 1.11
N SER A 155 7.24 9.32 1.27
CA SER A 155 6.29 8.84 0.26
C SER A 155 4.95 9.59 0.23
N GLY A 156 4.74 10.52 1.17
CA GLY A 156 3.53 11.35 1.24
C GLY A 156 2.35 10.69 1.96
N ASN A 157 2.57 9.65 2.77
CA ASN A 157 1.54 9.09 3.66
C ASN A 157 1.49 9.85 4.99
N VAL A 158 1.11 11.13 4.93
CA VAL A 158 0.99 12.00 6.11
C VAL A 158 -0.44 12.55 6.23
N PRO A 159 -0.95 12.78 7.46
CA PRO A 159 -2.27 13.37 7.69
C PRO A 159 -2.53 14.63 6.87
N GLU A 160 -1.51 15.45 6.64
CA GLU A 160 -1.61 16.68 5.84
C GLU A 160 -2.07 16.46 4.39
N LEU A 161 -1.84 15.27 3.82
CA LEU A 161 -2.19 14.91 2.44
C LEU A 161 -3.41 14.00 2.38
N ASN A 162 -3.50 12.99 3.24
CA ASN A 162 -4.56 11.97 3.20
C ASN A 162 -5.78 12.30 4.07
N ASP A 163 -5.62 13.11 5.12
CA ASP A 163 -6.71 13.59 5.97
C ASP A 163 -6.48 15.04 6.42
N PRO A 164 -6.63 16.02 5.51
CA PRO A 164 -6.37 17.43 5.82
C PRO A 164 -7.25 18.01 6.94
N ALA A 165 -8.37 17.34 7.25
CA ALA A 165 -9.32 17.73 8.29
C ALA A 165 -8.80 17.48 9.71
N SER A 166 -7.91 16.49 9.89
CA SER A 166 -7.16 16.26 11.14
C SER A 166 -5.71 16.76 11.09
N GLY A 167 -5.21 17.07 9.89
CA GLY A 167 -3.87 17.63 9.67
C GLY A 167 -3.63 18.93 10.45
N PHE A 168 -2.39 19.14 10.90
CA PHE A 168 -1.96 20.31 11.69
C PHE A 168 -2.74 20.57 12.99
N GLY A 169 -3.31 19.52 13.60
CA GLY A 169 -4.03 19.63 14.88
C GLY A 169 -5.47 20.17 14.76
N ARG A 170 -6.04 20.13 13.55
CA ARG A 170 -7.44 20.49 13.30
C ARG A 170 -8.38 19.42 13.89
N SER A 171 -9.50 19.84 14.47
CA SER A 171 -10.50 18.93 15.04
C SER A 171 -11.57 18.57 14.02
N ASN A 172 -11.20 17.76 13.01
CA ASN A 172 -12.10 17.32 11.93
C ASN A 172 -12.71 18.49 11.13
N THR A 173 -11.91 19.52 10.87
CA THR A 173 -12.32 20.72 10.11
C THR A 173 -11.44 20.85 8.89
N TYR A 174 -12.01 20.60 7.71
CA TYR A 174 -11.28 20.64 6.46
C TYR A 174 -10.93 22.09 6.05
N PRO A 175 -9.69 22.37 5.56
CA PRO A 175 -9.28 23.70 5.12
C PRO A 175 -9.76 24.02 3.69
N SER A 176 -11.07 24.16 3.47
CA SER A 176 -11.62 24.43 2.13
C SER A 176 -11.24 25.84 1.65
N ALA A 177 -10.94 25.96 0.36
CA ALA A 177 -10.63 27.22 -0.30
C ALA A 177 -11.93 27.95 -0.70
N TYR A 178 -12.01 29.25 -0.45
CA TYR A 178 -13.13 30.08 -0.90
C TYR A 178 -12.63 31.27 -1.70
N TYR A 179 -13.45 31.78 -2.61
CA TYR A 179 -13.10 32.94 -3.42
C TYR A 179 -12.75 34.14 -2.53
N THR A 180 -11.61 34.77 -2.82
CA THR A 180 -11.20 36.02 -2.17
C THR A 180 -10.92 37.08 -3.24
N GLY A 181 -11.18 38.35 -2.92
CA GLY A 181 -10.83 39.48 -3.80
C GLY A 181 -9.35 39.86 -3.79
N SER A 182 -8.49 39.06 -3.13
CA SER A 182 -7.04 39.31 -3.08
C SER A 182 -6.39 38.99 -4.42
N SER A 183 -5.43 39.81 -4.85
CA SER A 183 -4.63 39.54 -6.05
C SER A 183 -3.79 38.27 -5.96
N THR A 184 -3.51 37.78 -4.74
CA THR A 184 -2.77 36.53 -4.50
C THR A 184 -3.66 35.28 -4.47
N GLY A 185 -4.99 35.44 -4.53
CA GLY A 185 -5.94 34.34 -4.43
C GLY A 185 -6.12 33.77 -3.02
N ALA A 186 -6.86 32.67 -2.94
CA ALA A 186 -7.11 31.92 -1.71
C ALA A 186 -5.89 31.07 -1.30
N GLU A 187 -5.75 30.82 0.00
CA GLU A 187 -4.76 29.86 0.52
C GLU A 187 -5.10 28.44 0.02
N PRO A 188 -4.11 27.65 -0.44
CA PRO A 188 -4.33 26.26 -0.83
C PRO A 188 -4.73 25.39 0.38
N SER A 189 -5.68 24.49 0.14
CA SER A 189 -6.12 23.48 1.11
C SER A 189 -4.98 22.49 1.44
N ILE A 190 -4.21 22.12 0.42
CA ILE A 190 -3.04 21.24 0.53
C ILE A 190 -1.89 21.88 -0.26
N ARG A 191 -0.74 22.06 0.39
CA ARG A 191 0.46 22.58 -0.27
C ARG A 191 1.22 21.48 -1.00
N GLY A 192 1.62 21.79 -2.23
CA GLY A 192 2.44 20.95 -3.10
C GLY A 192 3.84 20.74 -2.54
N ARG A 193 4.41 19.58 -2.85
CA ARG A 193 5.75 19.16 -2.42
C ARG A 193 6.27 18.02 -3.28
N ASN A 194 7.57 17.80 -3.24
CA ASN A 194 8.18 16.63 -3.86
C ASN A 194 8.08 15.45 -2.91
N ILE A 195 7.59 14.32 -3.41
CA ILE A 195 7.62 13.03 -2.71
C ILE A 195 8.75 12.17 -3.27
N TYR A 196 9.37 11.39 -2.39
CA TYR A 196 10.51 10.51 -2.68
C TYR A 196 10.12 9.08 -2.33
N ILE A 197 9.88 8.25 -3.35
CA ILE A 197 9.38 6.90 -3.21
C ILE A 197 10.55 5.93 -3.47
N PRO A 198 11.06 5.22 -2.45
CA PRO A 198 12.14 4.26 -2.69
C PRO A 198 11.58 3.04 -3.43
N ILE A 199 12.34 2.53 -4.42
CA ILE A 199 11.91 1.36 -5.19
C ILE A 199 12.09 0.04 -4.42
N ASN A 200 12.89 0.03 -3.34
CA ASN A 200 13.14 -1.13 -2.45
C ASN A 200 13.43 -2.46 -3.19
N SER A 201 14.14 -2.38 -4.32
CA SER A 201 14.65 -3.56 -5.03
C SER A 201 15.83 -4.20 -4.29
N TRP A 202 16.26 -5.40 -4.69
CA TRP A 202 17.27 -6.20 -3.99
C TRP A 202 18.61 -5.47 -3.79
N PHE A 203 18.97 -4.55 -4.69
CA PHE A 203 20.22 -3.80 -4.64
C PHE A 203 20.15 -2.48 -3.85
N THR A 204 18.97 -2.11 -3.34
CA THR A 204 18.75 -0.81 -2.67
C THR A 204 18.76 -0.89 -1.15
N LEU A 205 18.46 -2.06 -0.57
CA LEU A 205 18.34 -2.20 0.90
C LEU A 205 19.63 -2.76 1.53
N ASP A 206 20.45 -3.48 0.77
CA ASP A 206 21.72 -4.02 1.23
C ASP A 206 22.86 -3.60 0.29
N SER A 207 23.81 -2.84 0.82
CA SER A 207 25.02 -2.40 0.10
C SER A 207 25.85 -3.55 -0.48
N ARG A 208 25.78 -4.76 0.10
CA ARG A 208 26.50 -5.95 -0.40
C ARG A 208 25.93 -6.48 -1.71
N CYS A 209 24.69 -6.12 -2.03
CA CYS A 209 23.98 -6.53 -3.23
C CYS A 209 23.85 -5.39 -4.25
N ALA A 210 24.65 -4.33 -4.11
CA ALA A 210 24.67 -3.21 -5.04
C ALA A 210 24.85 -3.71 -6.48
N PHE A 211 24.12 -3.12 -7.42
CA PHE A 211 24.06 -3.62 -8.78
C PHE A 211 25.34 -3.23 -9.55
N PRO A 212 26.14 -4.18 -10.05
CA PRO A 212 27.42 -3.87 -10.69
C PRO A 212 27.24 -3.43 -12.15
N LEU A 213 27.16 -2.11 -12.37
CA LEU A 213 27.07 -1.53 -13.71
C LEU A 213 28.34 -1.78 -14.54
N ILE A 214 29.51 -1.86 -13.91
CA ILE A 214 30.77 -2.12 -14.61
C ILE A 214 30.83 -3.52 -15.24
N SER A 215 30.14 -4.50 -14.65
CA SER A 215 30.08 -5.87 -15.16
C SER A 215 29.11 -6.01 -16.35
N LEU A 216 28.41 -4.93 -16.73
CA LEU A 216 27.57 -4.87 -17.92
C LEU A 216 28.30 -4.09 -19.02
N GLN A 217 28.80 -4.79 -20.03
CA GLN A 217 29.39 -4.13 -21.20
C GLN A 217 28.35 -3.95 -22.31
N TYR A 218 27.58 -5.02 -22.59
CA TYR A 218 26.70 -5.10 -23.75
C TYR A 218 25.23 -4.82 -23.46
N ASN A 219 24.84 -4.81 -22.19
CA ASN A 219 23.44 -4.58 -21.78
C ASN A 219 23.31 -3.28 -20.98
N GLU A 220 22.17 -2.63 -21.14
CA GLU A 220 21.78 -1.48 -20.35
C GLU A 220 20.73 -1.90 -19.31
N LEU A 221 20.88 -1.40 -18.08
CA LEU A 221 19.87 -1.53 -17.05
C LEU A 221 18.79 -0.46 -17.31
N CYS A 222 17.55 -0.90 -17.41
CA CYS A 222 16.39 -0.03 -17.59
C CYS A 222 15.39 -0.29 -16.46
N ILE A 223 15.00 0.79 -15.77
CA ILE A 223 13.94 0.77 -14.76
C ILE A 223 12.70 1.39 -15.40
N THR A 224 11.65 0.60 -15.56
CA THR A 224 10.37 1.06 -16.09
C THR A 224 9.37 1.15 -14.95
N VAL A 225 8.78 2.33 -14.77
CA VAL A 225 7.77 2.62 -13.76
C VAL A 225 6.46 2.95 -14.47
N THR A 226 5.40 2.22 -14.15
CA THR A 226 4.05 2.53 -14.60
C THR A 226 3.27 3.15 -13.44
N LEU A 227 2.82 4.38 -13.62
CA LEU A 227 2.04 5.14 -12.66
C LEU A 227 0.54 5.05 -12.98
N ARG A 228 -0.27 5.06 -11.91
CA ARG A 228 -1.73 5.11 -11.98
C ARG A 228 -2.21 6.44 -12.57
N PRO A 229 -3.38 6.45 -13.21
CA PRO A 229 -4.00 7.69 -13.67
C PRO A 229 -4.33 8.63 -12.51
N ILE A 230 -4.37 9.94 -12.78
CA ILE A 230 -4.68 10.97 -11.78
C ILE A 230 -6.01 10.70 -11.05
N GLN A 231 -7.03 10.19 -11.75
CA GLN A 231 -8.34 9.87 -11.17
C GLN A 231 -8.26 8.85 -10.02
N GLU A 232 -7.22 8.01 -9.97
CA GLU A 232 -7.04 6.97 -8.95
C GLU A 232 -6.22 7.45 -7.73
N LEU A 233 -5.69 8.68 -7.78
CA LEU A 233 -4.73 9.19 -6.78
C LEU A 233 -5.37 10.03 -5.67
N PHE A 234 -6.64 10.42 -5.82
CA PHE A 234 -7.31 11.26 -4.82
C PHE A 234 -8.79 10.91 -4.70
N GLN A 235 -9.40 11.41 -3.63
CA GLN A 235 -10.81 11.26 -3.31
C GLN A 235 -11.43 12.64 -3.11
N ILE A 236 -12.70 12.76 -3.47
CA ILE A 236 -13.53 13.95 -3.27
C ILE A 236 -14.92 13.54 -2.83
N ARG A 237 -15.61 14.44 -2.13
CA ARG A 237 -17.00 14.23 -1.76
C ARG A 237 -17.91 14.42 -2.98
N ASP A 238 -18.90 13.56 -3.12
CA ASP A 238 -19.96 13.77 -4.09
C ASP A 238 -20.87 14.91 -3.60
N VAL A 239 -20.69 16.09 -4.19
CA VAL A 239 -21.41 17.32 -3.83
C VAL A 239 -22.91 17.28 -4.16
N PHE A 240 -23.38 16.29 -4.94
CA PHE A 240 -24.80 16.16 -5.32
C PHE A 240 -25.56 15.12 -4.50
N ASP A 241 -24.85 14.21 -3.83
CA ASP A 241 -25.47 13.16 -3.00
C ASP A 241 -25.71 13.63 -1.57
N VAL A 242 -26.78 14.42 -1.40
CA VAL A 242 -27.22 14.93 -0.10
C VAL A 242 -27.80 13.81 0.78
N GLU A 243 -28.44 12.81 0.17
CA GLU A 243 -29.11 11.71 0.89
C GLU A 243 -28.12 10.84 1.66
N ASN A 244 -26.94 10.59 1.09
CA ASN A 244 -25.88 9.81 1.72
C ASN A 244 -24.79 10.67 2.40
N SER A 245 -25.10 11.94 2.73
CA SER A 245 -24.18 12.84 3.44
C SER A 245 -22.84 13.12 2.73
N TYR A 246 -22.88 13.26 1.40
CA TYR A 246 -21.72 13.61 0.57
C TYR A 246 -20.55 12.61 0.75
N PRO A 247 -20.71 11.34 0.31
CA PRO A 247 -19.69 10.30 0.48
C PRO A 247 -18.42 10.59 -0.33
N TYR A 248 -17.28 10.06 0.12
CA TYR A 248 -16.02 10.15 -0.62
C TYR A 248 -15.98 9.14 -1.76
N ILE A 249 -15.81 9.63 -2.98
CA ILE A 249 -15.80 8.80 -4.19
C ILE A 249 -14.53 9.01 -5.01
N GLN A 250 -14.27 8.06 -5.91
CA GLN A 250 -13.37 8.27 -7.02
C GLN A 250 -13.98 9.33 -7.97
N PRO A 251 -13.22 10.37 -8.35
CA PRO A 251 -13.66 11.36 -9.33
C PRO A 251 -13.87 10.73 -10.71
N ASP A 252 -15.03 10.95 -11.32
CA ASP A 252 -15.29 10.61 -12.71
C ASP A 252 -15.07 11.84 -13.61
N PHE A 253 -13.98 11.84 -14.39
CA PHE A 253 -13.67 12.94 -15.31
C PHE A 253 -14.57 13.02 -16.54
N ASN A 254 -15.57 12.13 -16.70
CA ASN A 254 -16.66 12.36 -17.65
C ASN A 254 -17.66 13.41 -17.15
N GLN A 255 -17.69 13.64 -15.83
CA GLN A 255 -18.60 14.58 -15.20
C GLN A 255 -17.91 15.94 -14.99
N GLN A 256 -18.63 17.04 -15.24
CA GLN A 256 -18.02 18.38 -15.25
C GLN A 256 -17.68 18.91 -13.85
N GLN A 257 -18.35 18.41 -12.83
CA GLN A 257 -18.14 18.81 -11.44
C GLN A 257 -16.87 18.21 -10.84
N PHE A 258 -16.31 17.14 -11.41
CA PHE A 258 -15.13 16.45 -10.88
C PHE A 258 -13.84 16.77 -11.66
N GLN A 259 -13.88 17.71 -12.59
CA GLN A 259 -12.72 18.08 -13.41
C GLN A 259 -11.55 18.60 -12.57
N MET A 260 -10.34 18.13 -12.87
CA MET A 260 -9.14 18.42 -12.08
C MET A 260 -8.76 19.91 -12.07
N TYR A 261 -9.05 20.66 -13.13
CA TYR A 261 -8.76 22.11 -13.20
C TYR A 261 -9.41 22.90 -12.06
N ARG A 262 -10.48 22.38 -11.45
CA ARG A 262 -11.15 23.02 -10.31
C ARG A 262 -10.28 23.09 -9.07
N PHE A 263 -9.33 22.16 -8.96
CA PHE A 263 -8.48 21.95 -7.80
C PHE A 263 -7.06 22.48 -8.00
N LEU A 264 -6.62 22.74 -9.23
CA LEU A 264 -5.27 23.18 -9.58
C LEU A 264 -5.08 24.70 -9.58
N GLN A 265 -6.10 25.46 -9.22
CA GLN A 265 -6.04 26.92 -9.15
C GLN A 265 -6.99 27.46 -8.08
N THR A 266 -6.73 28.68 -7.62
CA THR A 266 -7.64 29.39 -6.72
C THR A 266 -9.06 29.49 -7.32
N PRO A 267 -10.13 29.38 -6.51
CA PRO A 267 -11.49 29.58 -6.99
C PRO A 267 -11.62 30.97 -7.64
N PRO A 268 -12.09 31.07 -8.90
CA PRO A 268 -12.09 32.34 -9.64
C PRO A 268 -13.28 33.25 -9.27
N SER A 269 -14.34 32.69 -8.72
CA SER A 269 -15.54 33.42 -8.26
C SER A 269 -16.29 32.60 -7.21
N VAL A 270 -17.26 33.25 -6.54
CA VAL A 270 -18.16 32.61 -5.57
C VAL A 270 -18.95 31.47 -6.21
N ASP A 271 -19.44 31.69 -7.43
CA ASP A 271 -19.98 30.64 -8.30
C ASP A 271 -18.83 29.96 -9.02
N ILE A 272 -18.73 28.63 -8.89
CA ILE A 272 -17.68 27.81 -9.51
C ILE A 272 -18.17 27.12 -10.79
N SER A 273 -19.16 27.67 -11.49
CA SER A 273 -19.61 27.13 -12.77
C SER A 273 -18.48 27.08 -13.82
N PRO A 274 -18.48 26.10 -14.74
CA PRO A 274 -17.38 25.88 -15.68
C PRO A 274 -16.98 27.08 -16.55
N GLU A 275 -17.88 28.04 -16.75
CA GLU A 275 -17.68 29.25 -17.56
C GLU A 275 -16.77 30.27 -16.86
N LYS A 276 -16.66 30.18 -15.53
CA LYS A 276 -15.84 31.10 -14.72
C LYS A 276 -14.35 30.72 -14.70
N TYR A 277 -14.03 29.49 -15.05
CA TYR A 277 -12.66 29.00 -15.15
C TYR A 277 -12.06 29.34 -16.51
N GLN A 278 -11.13 30.30 -16.52
CA GLN A 278 -10.39 30.68 -17.73
C GLN A 278 -9.40 29.59 -18.17
N ASN A 279 -8.69 29.00 -17.20
CA ASN A 279 -7.79 27.88 -17.42
C ASN A 279 -8.49 26.56 -17.04
N LYS A 280 -8.50 25.61 -17.99
CA LYS A 280 -9.14 24.29 -17.85
C LYS A 280 -8.15 23.14 -18.00
N ILE A 281 -6.86 23.39 -17.70
CA ILE A 281 -5.83 22.36 -17.71
C ILE A 281 -6.10 21.37 -16.56
N ASN A 282 -6.22 20.09 -16.91
CA ASN A 282 -6.49 18.99 -15.97
C ASN A 282 -5.24 18.24 -15.51
N THR A 283 -4.05 18.68 -15.96
CA THR A 283 -2.76 18.06 -15.63
C THR A 283 -1.84 19.08 -14.97
N TRP A 284 -0.80 18.60 -14.29
CA TRP A 284 0.27 19.44 -13.80
C TRP A 284 1.61 18.82 -14.18
N ASN A 285 2.68 19.62 -14.16
CA ASN A 285 4.02 19.10 -14.36
C ASN A 285 4.46 18.32 -13.11
N ALA A 286 4.39 16.99 -13.19
CA ALA A 286 4.75 16.10 -12.11
C ALA A 286 6.27 15.91 -11.96
N ASP A 287 7.09 16.42 -12.89
CA ASP A 287 8.55 16.29 -12.97
C ASP A 287 9.06 14.89 -12.55
N VAL A 288 8.51 13.84 -13.15
CA VAL A 288 8.84 12.46 -12.80
C VAL A 288 10.30 12.15 -13.18
N HIS A 289 11.12 11.84 -12.18
CA HIS A 289 12.54 11.48 -12.37
C HIS A 289 13.00 10.45 -11.33
N LEU A 290 14.13 9.78 -11.60
CA LEU A 290 14.79 8.95 -10.59
C LEU A 290 15.93 9.73 -9.94
N LEU A 291 16.13 9.50 -8.65
CA LEU A 291 17.30 9.93 -7.89
C LEU A 291 18.01 8.68 -7.40
N ALA A 292 19.21 8.42 -7.91
CA ALA A 292 19.96 7.21 -7.58
C ALA A 292 21.34 7.52 -6.97
N THR A 293 21.74 6.74 -5.98
CA THR A 293 23.07 6.77 -5.39
C THR A 293 23.99 5.83 -6.17
N TYR A 294 25.12 6.36 -6.63
CA TYR A 294 26.17 5.63 -7.31
C TYR A 294 27.38 5.49 -6.41
N CYS A 295 28.02 4.32 -6.46
CA CYS A 295 29.27 4.06 -5.75
C CYS A 295 30.44 4.00 -6.72
N PHE A 296 31.44 4.84 -6.46
CA PHE A 296 32.71 4.90 -7.17
C PHE A 296 33.73 4.03 -6.45
N LEU A 297 34.26 3.05 -7.17
CA LEU A 297 35.25 2.12 -6.62
C LEU A 297 36.67 2.58 -6.92
N SER A 298 37.61 2.15 -6.08
CA SER A 298 39.04 2.34 -6.34
C SER A 298 39.47 1.64 -7.64
N LYS A 299 40.57 2.09 -8.26
CA LYS A 299 41.03 1.56 -9.56
C LYS A 299 41.27 0.06 -9.56
N ASP A 300 41.76 -0.50 -8.45
CA ASP A 300 42.12 -1.92 -8.36
C ASP A 300 40.88 -2.78 -8.13
N GLU A 301 40.00 -2.38 -7.22
CA GLU A 301 38.72 -3.04 -6.98
C GLU A 301 37.82 -2.99 -8.21
N ARG A 302 37.79 -1.85 -8.90
CA ARG A 302 37.10 -1.71 -10.18
C ARG A 302 37.54 -2.74 -11.21
N LYS A 303 38.85 -2.98 -11.34
CA LYS A 303 39.38 -3.99 -12.27
C LYS A 303 38.96 -5.40 -11.85
N LEU A 304 38.99 -5.68 -10.55
CA LEU A 304 38.54 -6.96 -9.99
C LEU A 304 37.06 -7.22 -10.34
N PHE A 305 36.18 -6.26 -10.03
CA PHE A 305 34.74 -6.37 -10.31
C PHE A 305 34.41 -6.50 -11.82
N ALA A 306 35.25 -5.95 -12.69
CA ALA A 306 35.08 -6.07 -14.14
C ALA A 306 35.59 -7.42 -14.70
N GLN A 307 36.54 -8.06 -14.01
CA GLN A 307 37.16 -9.31 -14.45
C GLN A 307 36.48 -10.55 -13.86
N GLU A 308 36.02 -10.47 -12.61
CA GLU A 308 35.41 -11.59 -11.91
C GLU A 308 33.90 -11.64 -12.13
N ASP A 309 33.40 -12.86 -12.34
CA ASP A 309 31.97 -13.12 -12.43
C ASP A 309 31.31 -12.87 -11.06
N GLN A 310 30.19 -12.13 -11.07
CA GLN A 310 29.43 -11.82 -9.86
C GLN A 310 28.15 -12.62 -9.83
N VAL A 311 27.81 -13.19 -8.67
CA VAL A 311 26.60 -13.99 -8.49
C VAL A 311 25.90 -13.55 -7.21
N TYR A 312 24.64 -13.11 -7.35
CA TYR A 312 23.80 -12.68 -6.24
C TYR A 312 22.59 -13.58 -6.11
N LEU A 313 22.24 -13.89 -4.86
CA LEU A 313 20.96 -14.50 -4.54
C LEU A 313 19.94 -13.39 -4.32
N ILE A 314 18.90 -13.36 -5.15
CA ILE A 314 17.85 -12.33 -5.10
C ILE A 314 16.50 -12.96 -4.75
N LYS A 315 15.59 -12.12 -4.24
CA LYS A 315 14.18 -12.48 -4.10
C LYS A 315 13.39 -11.91 -5.28
N ASP A 316 12.83 -12.78 -6.11
CA ASP A 316 11.89 -12.39 -7.15
C ASP A 316 10.45 -12.47 -6.62
N ILE A 317 9.61 -11.52 -7.01
CA ILE A 317 8.26 -11.34 -6.48
C ILE A 317 7.23 -11.72 -7.54
N PHE A 318 6.27 -12.55 -7.17
CA PHE A 318 5.13 -12.93 -8.01
C PHE A 318 3.84 -12.45 -7.35
N GLU A 319 2.91 -11.93 -8.15
CA GLU A 319 1.63 -11.39 -7.72
C GLU A 319 0.50 -12.20 -8.36
N TYR A 320 -0.44 -12.66 -7.54
CA TYR A 320 -1.61 -13.43 -7.96
C TYR A 320 -2.87 -12.72 -7.49
N LYS A 321 -3.86 -12.57 -8.38
CA LYS A 321 -5.16 -11.95 -8.07
C LYS A 321 -6.27 -12.93 -8.31
N PHE A 322 -7.16 -13.05 -7.33
CA PHE A 322 -8.36 -13.85 -7.39
C PHE A 322 -9.55 -12.97 -7.04
N GLU A 323 -10.52 -12.92 -7.94
CA GLU A 323 -11.68 -12.03 -7.85
C GLU A 323 -12.90 -12.77 -7.30
N ASN A 324 -13.78 -12.05 -6.59
CA ASN A 324 -15.08 -12.54 -6.11
C ASN A 324 -15.02 -13.80 -5.22
N ILE A 325 -14.16 -13.78 -4.20
CA ILE A 325 -14.10 -14.79 -3.15
C ILE A 325 -15.06 -14.41 -2.03
N THR A 326 -16.08 -15.25 -1.81
CA THR A 326 -17.06 -15.08 -0.72
C THR A 326 -17.42 -16.44 -0.13
N GLY A 327 -17.53 -16.52 1.20
CA GLY A 327 -17.78 -17.77 1.92
C GLY A 327 -16.55 -18.69 1.95
N SER A 328 -16.79 -20.00 1.95
CA SER A 328 -15.75 -21.04 1.97
C SER A 328 -15.40 -21.49 0.55
N THR A 329 -14.15 -21.28 0.14
CA THR A 329 -13.67 -21.60 -1.21
C THR A 329 -12.25 -22.14 -1.19
N LYS A 330 -11.90 -22.95 -2.19
CA LYS A 330 -10.52 -23.40 -2.43
C LYS A 330 -9.93 -22.69 -3.62
N VAL A 331 -8.83 -21.98 -3.41
CA VAL A 331 -8.13 -21.21 -4.43
C VAL A 331 -6.85 -21.94 -4.82
N LYS A 332 -6.71 -22.25 -6.11
CA LYS A 332 -5.51 -22.93 -6.63
C LYS A 332 -4.42 -21.93 -7.00
N LEU A 333 -3.24 -22.07 -6.40
CA LEU A 333 -2.07 -21.24 -6.66
C LEU A 333 -1.14 -21.92 -7.68
N LEU A 334 -0.81 -21.23 -8.77
CA LEU A 334 0.18 -21.70 -9.74
C LEU A 334 1.57 -21.22 -9.36
N SER A 335 2.13 -21.84 -8.32
CA SER A 335 3.45 -21.51 -7.79
C SER A 335 4.53 -22.51 -8.22
N ASN A 336 5.77 -22.04 -8.38
CA ASN A 336 6.94 -22.85 -8.68
C ASN A 336 8.19 -22.32 -7.95
N GLY A 337 9.27 -23.11 -7.95
CA GLY A 337 10.57 -22.68 -7.43
C GLY A 337 10.71 -22.72 -5.91
N MET A 338 11.74 -22.05 -5.41
CA MET A 338 12.08 -21.99 -3.98
C MET A 338 11.40 -20.79 -3.33
N VAL A 339 10.31 -21.03 -2.62
CA VAL A 339 9.47 -19.99 -2.02
C VAL A 339 9.84 -19.76 -0.56
N SER A 340 10.04 -18.49 -0.21
CA SER A 340 10.47 -18.06 1.13
C SER A 340 9.30 -17.67 2.03
N ASN A 341 8.31 -16.96 1.49
CA ASN A 341 7.11 -16.55 2.21
C ASN A 341 5.96 -16.21 1.24
N TRP A 342 4.77 -16.17 1.82
CA TRP A 342 3.57 -15.60 1.23
C TRP A 342 3.07 -14.43 2.06
N MET A 343 2.59 -13.41 1.38
CA MET A 343 1.86 -12.29 1.97
C MET A 343 0.60 -12.10 1.16
N TRP A 344 -0.53 -11.85 1.83
CA TRP A 344 -1.77 -11.61 1.12
C TRP A 344 -2.68 -10.69 1.91
N PHE A 345 -3.64 -10.12 1.21
CA PHE A 345 -4.73 -9.37 1.82
C PHE A 345 -6.01 -9.62 1.04
N LEU A 346 -7.14 -9.35 1.69
CA LEU A 346 -8.43 -9.29 1.03
C LEU A 346 -8.92 -7.85 0.99
N GLN A 347 -9.57 -7.47 -0.10
CA GLN A 347 -10.19 -6.15 -0.27
C GLN A 347 -11.60 -6.31 -0.82
N ARG A 348 -12.49 -5.37 -0.53
CA ARG A 348 -13.79 -5.32 -1.21
C ARG A 348 -13.57 -5.03 -2.70
N ASN A 349 -14.41 -5.61 -3.54
CA ASN A 349 -14.38 -5.39 -4.99
C ASN A 349 -14.75 -3.95 -5.39
N ASP A 350 -15.45 -3.21 -4.52
CA ASP A 350 -15.86 -1.81 -4.71
C ASP A 350 -14.81 -0.76 -4.30
N VAL A 351 -13.62 -1.19 -3.85
CA VAL A 351 -12.53 -0.30 -3.42
C VAL A 351 -12.11 0.68 -4.51
N ASN A 352 -12.14 0.24 -5.77
CA ASN A 352 -11.78 1.06 -6.93
C ASN A 352 -12.70 2.26 -7.12
N MET A 353 -14.00 2.14 -6.83
CA MET A 353 -14.99 3.22 -6.95
C MET A 353 -14.78 4.33 -5.92
N ARG A 354 -13.95 4.07 -4.90
CA ARG A 354 -13.71 4.99 -3.78
C ARG A 354 -12.23 5.31 -3.61
N ASN A 355 -11.34 4.77 -4.45
CA ASN A 355 -9.88 4.90 -4.34
C ASN A 355 -9.28 4.50 -2.98
N GLU A 356 -9.91 3.56 -2.25
CA GLU A 356 -9.47 3.10 -0.92
C GLU A 356 -8.42 1.98 -1.02
N TRP A 357 -7.36 2.18 -1.81
CA TRP A 357 -6.41 1.12 -2.19
C TRP A 357 -5.65 0.48 -1.01
N SER A 358 -5.48 1.20 0.10
CA SER A 358 -4.84 0.72 1.33
C SER A 358 -5.84 0.20 2.37
N ASN A 359 -7.13 0.10 2.05
CA ASN A 359 -8.12 -0.47 2.94
C ASN A 359 -8.21 -1.99 2.73
N TYR A 360 -7.84 -2.75 3.77
CA TYR A 360 -7.87 -4.22 3.80
C TYR A 360 -8.97 -4.76 4.71
N THR A 361 -9.96 -3.92 5.01
CA THR A 361 -11.04 -4.22 5.95
C THR A 361 -12.38 -4.28 5.23
N ASN A 362 -13.37 -4.84 5.91
CA ASN A 362 -14.74 -4.92 5.43
C ASN A 362 -15.48 -3.57 5.48
N TRP A 363 -14.96 -2.60 6.23
CA TRP A 363 -15.54 -1.26 6.29
C TRP A 363 -15.29 -0.53 4.97
N PRO A 364 -16.25 0.26 4.47
CA PRO A 364 -16.02 1.08 3.30
C PRO A 364 -14.81 2.01 3.54
N TYR A 365 -14.83 2.79 4.61
CA TYR A 365 -13.78 3.76 4.96
C TYR A 365 -13.10 3.36 6.29
N ASP A 366 -12.08 4.10 6.70
CA ASP A 366 -11.37 3.85 7.97
C ASP A 366 -12.24 4.12 9.24
N SER A 367 -13.45 4.68 9.07
CA SER A 367 -14.43 4.88 10.14
C SER A 367 -15.43 3.72 10.23
N ILE A 368 -15.93 3.45 11.44
CA ILE A 368 -17.00 2.48 11.63
C ILE A 368 -18.26 2.91 10.84
N PRO A 369 -18.92 1.99 10.11
CA PRO A 369 -20.07 2.34 9.26
C PRO A 369 -21.29 2.87 10.03
N SER A 370 -21.64 2.22 11.14
CA SER A 370 -22.70 2.67 12.06
C SER A 370 -22.10 2.86 13.43
N ASP A 371 -21.91 4.11 13.82
CA ASP A 371 -21.38 4.49 15.13
C ASP A 371 -22.52 4.70 16.16
N ILE A 372 -22.21 5.41 17.23
CA ILE A 372 -23.14 5.83 18.27
C ILE A 372 -24.21 6.80 17.77
N LEU A 373 -25.42 6.66 18.31
CA LEU A 373 -26.57 7.54 18.10
C LEU A 373 -26.88 8.28 19.39
N GLU A 374 -27.55 9.43 19.30
CA GLU A 374 -28.09 10.12 20.48
C GLU A 374 -29.03 9.19 21.24
N ALA A 375 -28.95 9.20 22.58
CA ALA A 375 -29.82 8.40 23.42
C ALA A 375 -31.31 8.66 23.09
N PRO A 376 -32.19 7.64 23.18
CA PRO A 376 -33.58 7.82 22.84
C PRO A 376 -34.25 8.81 23.80
N PHE A 377 -35.05 9.72 23.24
CA PHE A 377 -35.86 10.68 24.00
C PHE A 377 -36.94 9.98 24.83
N THR A 378 -37.57 8.94 24.28
CA THR A 378 -38.64 8.17 24.93
C THR A 378 -38.11 6.87 25.50
N SER A 379 -38.54 6.54 26.72
CA SER A 379 -38.31 5.20 27.28
C SER A 379 -39.20 4.17 26.57
N VAL A 380 -38.66 2.97 26.39
CA VAL A 380 -39.42 1.79 25.91
C VAL A 380 -40.14 1.08 27.08
N ASP A 381 -39.69 1.33 28.32
CA ASP A 381 -40.29 0.82 29.55
C ASP A 381 -41.27 1.86 30.12
N PRO A 382 -42.55 1.50 30.34
CA PRO A 382 -43.58 2.41 30.85
C PRO A 382 -43.32 2.92 32.28
N ASN A 383 -42.40 2.32 33.04
CA ASN A 383 -42.02 2.79 34.37
C ASN A 383 -41.16 4.08 34.33
N PHE A 384 -40.62 4.44 33.17
CA PHE A 384 -39.81 5.65 33.00
C PHE A 384 -40.50 6.60 32.02
N THR A 385 -40.72 7.85 32.46
CA THR A 385 -41.39 8.87 31.64
C THR A 385 -40.51 9.37 30.49
N ASN A 386 -39.20 9.49 30.74
CA ASN A 386 -38.21 9.96 29.77
C ASN A 386 -37.20 8.84 29.47
N GLY A 387 -36.73 8.79 28.23
CA GLY A 387 -35.57 8.00 27.86
C GLY A 387 -34.28 8.63 28.37
N PRO A 388 -33.15 7.91 28.30
CA PRO A 388 -31.88 8.30 28.91
C PRO A 388 -31.26 9.60 28.36
N LEU A 389 -31.81 10.20 27.29
CA LEU A 389 -31.39 11.51 26.79
C LEU A 389 -31.69 12.65 27.77
N TYR A 390 -32.76 12.53 28.54
CA TYR A 390 -33.12 13.51 29.55
C TYR A 390 -33.25 12.86 30.91
N ASN A 391 -32.60 13.46 31.89
CA ASN A 391 -32.84 13.11 33.28
C ASN A 391 -34.31 13.38 33.65
N PRO A 392 -34.85 12.74 34.71
CA PRO A 392 -36.20 13.03 35.19
C PRO A 392 -36.42 14.49 35.60
N ASN A 393 -35.35 15.25 35.84
CA ASN A 393 -35.38 16.68 36.14
C ASN A 393 -35.43 17.59 34.88
N GLY A 394 -35.39 17.01 33.67
CA GLY A 394 -35.44 17.74 32.40
C GLY A 394 -34.07 18.20 31.87
N GLU A 395 -32.96 17.85 32.52
CA GLU A 395 -31.62 18.15 32.02
C GLU A 395 -31.20 17.16 30.93
N ASN A 396 -30.65 17.66 29.82
CA ASN A 396 -30.07 16.81 28.77
C ASN A 396 -28.80 16.15 29.33
N THR A 397 -28.76 14.82 29.29
CA THR A 397 -27.63 14.02 29.79
C THR A 397 -26.44 14.05 28.83
N GLY A 398 -26.66 14.40 27.55
CA GLY A 398 -25.65 14.29 26.50
C GLY A 398 -25.22 12.85 26.23
N PHE A 399 -26.03 11.86 26.60
CA PHE A 399 -25.70 10.46 26.42
C PHE A 399 -25.91 10.01 24.98
N PHE A 400 -25.02 9.12 24.54
CA PHE A 400 -25.07 8.43 23.28
C PHE A 400 -25.13 6.92 23.55
N TYR A 401 -25.73 6.15 22.63
CA TYR A 401 -25.82 4.69 22.71
C TYR A 401 -25.43 4.06 21.38
N THR A 402 -25.02 2.79 21.39
CA THR A 402 -24.44 2.10 20.24
C THR A 402 -25.44 1.71 19.13
N GLY A 403 -26.72 2.04 19.27
CA GLY A 403 -27.74 1.67 18.28
C GLY A 403 -28.06 0.16 18.22
N PRO A 404 -28.91 -0.25 17.25
CA PRO A 404 -29.18 -1.66 16.96
C PRO A 404 -27.95 -2.35 16.34
N PHE A 405 -27.86 -3.68 16.47
CA PHE A 405 -26.76 -4.45 15.88
C PHE A 405 -26.73 -4.30 14.35
N TYR A 406 -25.61 -3.82 13.82
CA TYR A 406 -25.36 -3.70 12.40
C TYR A 406 -24.26 -4.68 11.96
N ALA A 407 -24.61 -5.65 11.11
CA ALA A 407 -23.69 -6.70 10.68
C ALA A 407 -22.45 -6.15 9.94
N GLY A 408 -22.60 -5.03 9.24
CA GLY A 408 -21.51 -4.35 8.53
C GLY A 408 -20.46 -3.69 9.43
N ASN A 409 -20.71 -3.59 10.74
CA ASN A 409 -19.70 -3.10 11.70
C ASN A 409 -18.56 -4.11 11.93
N ARG A 410 -18.68 -5.35 11.45
CA ARG A 410 -17.58 -6.32 11.49
C ARG A 410 -16.46 -5.88 10.54
N LYS A 411 -15.24 -5.71 11.08
CA LYS A 411 -14.08 -5.16 10.37
C LYS A 411 -13.35 -6.21 9.53
N GLU A 412 -13.28 -7.45 9.99
CA GLU A 412 -12.39 -8.45 9.43
C GLU A 412 -13.05 -9.27 8.33
N ILE A 413 -12.29 -9.49 7.23
CA ILE A 413 -12.75 -10.23 6.06
C ILE A 413 -12.44 -11.72 6.20
N LEU A 414 -11.19 -12.07 6.52
CA LEU A 414 -10.76 -13.46 6.66
C LEU A 414 -11.23 -14.04 8.01
N GLU A 415 -11.86 -15.20 7.99
CA GLU A 415 -12.19 -15.94 9.22
C GLU A 415 -11.15 -17.04 9.47
N THR A 416 -10.97 -17.92 8.48
CA THR A 416 -10.04 -19.05 8.56
C THR A 416 -9.32 -19.29 7.24
N MET A 417 -8.12 -19.86 7.33
CA MET A 417 -7.34 -20.31 6.18
C MET A 417 -6.65 -21.63 6.51
N GLY A 418 -6.59 -22.55 5.54
CA GLY A 418 -5.71 -23.73 5.53
C GLY A 418 -4.89 -23.81 4.25
N ILE A 419 -3.75 -24.51 4.30
CA ILE A 419 -2.83 -24.67 3.17
C ILE A 419 -2.74 -26.15 2.82
N LEU A 420 -3.11 -26.52 1.59
CA LEU A 420 -3.06 -27.88 1.08
C LEU A 420 -2.01 -28.01 -0.02
N LEU A 421 -1.20 -29.07 0.07
CA LEU A 421 -0.21 -29.45 -0.93
C LEU A 421 -0.52 -30.89 -1.40
N ASN A 422 -0.82 -31.08 -2.68
CA ASN A 422 -1.26 -32.37 -3.25
C ASN A 422 -2.49 -32.99 -2.54
N GLY A 423 -3.33 -32.18 -1.90
CA GLY A 423 -4.52 -32.64 -1.16
C GLY A 423 -4.27 -32.94 0.32
N ASP A 424 -3.01 -32.96 0.77
CA ASP A 424 -2.66 -33.10 2.18
C ASP A 424 -2.51 -31.72 2.84
N TYR A 425 -2.93 -31.60 4.10
CA TYR A 425 -2.75 -30.37 4.86
C TYR A 425 -1.28 -30.17 5.21
N ARG A 426 -0.68 -29.13 4.62
CA ARG A 426 0.59 -28.59 5.10
C ARG A 426 0.37 -27.74 6.34
N GLU A 427 -0.67 -26.91 6.32
CA GLU A 427 -1.10 -26.14 7.48
C GLU A 427 -2.60 -26.35 7.65
N ASN A 428 -3.01 -26.74 8.86
CA ASN A 428 -4.42 -26.97 9.16
C ASN A 428 -5.22 -25.68 9.02
N ILE A 429 -6.55 -25.81 9.00
CA ILE A 429 -7.43 -24.63 9.00
C ILE A 429 -7.27 -23.90 10.33
N LEU A 430 -6.67 -22.72 10.28
CA LEU A 430 -6.41 -21.85 11.42
C LEU A 430 -7.18 -20.54 11.29
N THR A 431 -7.45 -19.90 12.42
CA THR A 431 -8.14 -18.61 12.45
C THR A 431 -7.23 -17.49 11.98
N ARG A 432 -7.82 -16.39 11.50
CA ARG A 432 -7.08 -15.19 11.03
C ARG A 432 -5.98 -14.71 11.98
N GLY A 433 -6.19 -14.85 13.30
CA GLY A 433 -5.26 -14.33 14.32
C GLY A 433 -3.89 -14.99 14.29
N VAL A 434 -3.79 -16.22 13.75
CA VAL A 434 -2.49 -16.88 13.57
C VAL A 434 -1.67 -16.15 12.51
N TYR A 435 -2.25 -15.90 11.34
CA TYR A 435 -1.56 -15.25 10.22
C TYR A 435 -1.39 -13.73 10.40
N ASP A 436 -2.26 -13.13 11.20
CA ASP A 436 -2.25 -11.69 11.48
C ASP A 436 -1.30 -11.32 12.63
N TYR A 437 -1.20 -12.16 13.67
CA TYR A 437 -0.41 -11.84 14.87
C TYR A 437 0.74 -12.81 15.14
N ILE A 438 0.47 -14.13 15.16
CA ILE A 438 1.46 -15.12 15.62
C ILE A 438 2.63 -15.24 14.63
N GLU A 439 2.33 -15.34 13.34
CA GLU A 439 3.34 -15.41 12.28
C GLU A 439 4.21 -14.15 12.25
N LYS A 440 3.59 -12.98 12.42
CA LYS A 440 4.31 -11.69 12.45
C LYS A 440 5.21 -11.56 13.67
N TYR A 441 4.71 -11.89 14.85
CA TYR A 441 5.42 -11.71 16.12
C TYR A 441 6.79 -12.38 16.17
N THR A 442 6.94 -13.55 15.54
CA THR A 442 8.18 -14.34 15.62
C THR A 442 9.12 -14.16 14.42
N ARG A 443 8.61 -13.82 13.23
CA ARG A 443 9.35 -13.88 11.95
C ARG A 443 9.55 -12.53 11.27
N THR A 444 8.86 -11.49 11.73
CA THR A 444 8.86 -10.16 11.13
C THR A 444 9.21 -9.11 12.17
N GLN A 445 9.73 -7.96 11.74
CA GLN A 445 10.10 -6.87 12.65
C GLN A 445 8.96 -5.86 12.86
N GLY A 446 7.99 -5.81 11.93
CA GLY A 446 6.87 -4.87 11.94
C GLY A 446 5.56 -5.50 12.42
N PHE A 447 4.61 -4.63 12.76
CA PHE A 447 3.23 -5.04 13.12
C PHE A 447 2.37 -5.35 11.88
N ALA A 448 2.69 -4.72 10.74
CA ALA A 448 1.87 -4.61 9.52
C ALA A 448 0.45 -4.06 9.78
N LYS A 449 -0.18 -3.45 8.77
CA LYS A 449 -1.59 -3.02 8.88
C LYS A 449 -2.49 -4.25 9.07
N GLU A 450 -3.53 -4.12 9.90
CA GLU A 450 -4.55 -5.15 10.06
C GLU A 450 -5.20 -5.48 8.71
N GLY A 451 -5.40 -6.78 8.43
CA GLY A 451 -5.90 -7.28 7.14
C GLY A 451 -4.79 -7.66 6.15
N ILE A 452 -3.53 -7.31 6.42
CA ILE A 452 -2.36 -7.90 5.75
C ILE A 452 -1.96 -9.15 6.52
N TYR A 453 -2.05 -10.31 5.88
CA TYR A 453 -1.68 -11.61 6.44
C TYR A 453 -0.35 -12.07 5.85
N CYS A 454 0.40 -12.85 6.63
CA CYS A 454 1.62 -13.48 6.14
C CYS A 454 1.75 -14.93 6.60
N TYR A 455 2.49 -15.70 5.83
CA TYR A 455 2.89 -17.05 6.16
C TYR A 455 4.32 -17.28 5.73
N ASN A 456 5.18 -17.64 6.68
CA ASN A 456 6.62 -17.65 6.47
C ASN A 456 7.16 -19.09 6.48
N PHE A 457 7.81 -19.49 5.39
CA PHE A 457 8.60 -20.73 5.35
C PHE A 457 10.04 -20.50 5.88
N CYS A 458 10.43 -19.23 6.04
CA CYS A 458 11.72 -18.79 6.52
C CYS A 458 11.68 -18.40 8.01
N LEU A 459 12.85 -18.36 8.66
CA LEU A 459 12.95 -17.96 10.07
C LEU A 459 12.95 -16.44 10.27
N ASN A 460 13.35 -15.68 9.26
CA ASN A 460 13.38 -14.22 9.26
C ASN A 460 13.08 -13.69 7.85
N THR A 461 12.21 -12.68 7.79
CA THR A 461 11.76 -12.02 6.55
C THR A 461 12.53 -10.74 6.22
N SER A 462 13.33 -10.22 7.15
CA SER A 462 13.99 -8.92 7.04
C SER A 462 14.79 -8.76 5.73
N PRO A 463 14.57 -7.67 4.98
CA PRO A 463 15.28 -7.41 3.72
C PRO A 463 16.72 -6.93 3.93
N PHE A 464 17.11 -6.63 5.17
CA PHE A 464 18.48 -6.21 5.51
C PHE A 464 19.42 -7.40 5.73
N GLU A 465 18.88 -8.62 5.82
CA GLU A 465 19.65 -9.84 5.97
C GLU A 465 19.77 -10.57 4.63
N TYR A 466 20.99 -10.68 4.12
CA TYR A 466 21.26 -11.41 2.88
C TYR A 466 21.13 -12.94 3.03
N GLN A 467 21.42 -13.49 4.21
CA GLN A 467 21.50 -14.93 4.43
C GLN A 467 20.09 -15.56 4.43
N PRO A 468 19.82 -16.56 3.55
CA PRO A 468 18.56 -17.30 3.58
C PRO A 468 18.40 -18.10 4.87
N SER A 469 17.17 -18.16 5.36
CA SER A 469 16.81 -18.81 6.62
C SER A 469 15.68 -19.84 6.51
N GLY A 470 15.38 -20.29 5.29
CA GLY A 470 14.36 -21.31 5.01
C GLY A 470 13.58 -21.02 3.72
N ALA A 471 13.19 -22.07 3.02
CA ALA A 471 12.34 -22.02 1.84
C ALA A 471 11.76 -23.40 1.54
N ILE A 472 10.61 -23.44 0.87
CA ILE A 472 9.99 -24.68 0.38
C ILE A 472 10.08 -24.74 -1.15
N ASN A 473 10.37 -25.92 -1.70
CA ASN A 473 10.38 -26.12 -3.15
C ASN A 473 8.98 -26.48 -3.63
N LEU A 474 8.26 -25.50 -4.19
CA LEU A 474 6.88 -25.70 -4.64
C LEU A 474 6.79 -26.43 -6.00
N SER A 475 7.87 -26.51 -6.78
CA SER A 475 7.92 -27.29 -8.01
C SER A 475 7.73 -28.80 -7.80
N LYS A 476 7.85 -29.29 -6.56
CA LYS A 476 7.61 -30.70 -6.21
C LYS A 476 6.12 -31.04 -6.05
N PHE A 477 5.26 -30.05 -5.86
CA PHE A 477 3.83 -30.24 -5.68
C PHE A 477 3.08 -29.94 -6.98
N LYS A 478 2.12 -30.80 -7.32
CA LYS A 478 1.28 -30.65 -8.53
C LYS A 478 0.11 -29.71 -8.29
N THR A 479 -0.46 -29.76 -7.08
CA THR A 479 -1.56 -28.89 -6.67
C THR A 479 -1.21 -28.19 -5.37
N ILE A 480 -1.38 -26.87 -5.37
CA ILE A 480 -1.17 -25.99 -4.22
C ILE A 480 -2.48 -25.23 -4.09
N GLU A 481 -3.16 -25.42 -2.96
CA GLU A 481 -4.51 -24.90 -2.75
C GLU A 481 -4.59 -24.19 -1.40
N LEU A 482 -5.26 -23.05 -1.39
CA LEU A 482 -5.57 -22.27 -0.20
C LEU A 482 -7.06 -22.44 0.08
N GLU A 483 -7.38 -23.06 1.20
CA GLU A 483 -8.75 -23.22 1.67
C GLU A 483 -9.11 -22.02 2.55
N ILE A 484 -9.93 -21.10 2.04
CA ILE A 484 -10.19 -19.79 2.64
C ILE A 484 -11.67 -19.69 2.97
N THR A 485 -11.97 -19.25 4.20
CA THR A 485 -13.32 -18.86 4.61
C THR A 485 -13.35 -17.37 4.94
N THR A 486 -14.24 -16.65 4.26
CA THR A 486 -14.44 -15.20 4.43
C THR A 486 -15.78 -14.91 5.10
N TYR A 487 -15.89 -13.71 5.69
CA TYR A 487 -17.16 -13.15 6.13
C TYR A 487 -18.15 -13.14 4.96
N VAL A 488 -19.42 -13.40 5.22
CA VAL A 488 -20.48 -13.38 4.19
C VAL A 488 -21.23 -12.05 4.31
N PRO A 489 -21.14 -11.16 3.31
CA PRO A 489 -21.85 -9.88 3.34
C PRO A 489 -23.37 -10.05 3.29
N VAL A 490 -24.09 -8.96 3.51
CA VAL A 490 -25.56 -8.96 3.43
C VAL A 490 -26.00 -9.17 1.97
N VAL A 491 -27.07 -9.94 1.79
CA VAL A 491 -27.67 -10.20 0.48
C VAL A 491 -28.33 -8.92 -0.02
N ASP A 492 -27.98 -8.48 -1.23
CA ASP A 492 -28.59 -7.31 -1.85
C ASP A 492 -30.02 -7.66 -2.29
N SER A 493 -31.01 -7.26 -1.48
CA SER A 493 -32.42 -7.55 -1.75
C SER A 493 -32.98 -6.86 -3.00
N VAL A 494 -32.30 -5.84 -3.54
CA VAL A 494 -32.76 -5.04 -4.69
C VAL A 494 -32.20 -5.58 -6.00
N ASN A 495 -30.90 -5.88 -6.08
CA ASN A 495 -30.29 -6.43 -7.29
C ASN A 495 -30.27 -7.97 -7.35
N SER A 496 -30.49 -8.67 -6.22
CA SER A 496 -30.62 -10.14 -6.20
C SER A 496 -32.04 -10.63 -6.56
N THR A 497 -32.93 -9.77 -7.06
CA THR A 497 -34.24 -10.21 -7.55
C THR A 497 -34.08 -11.17 -8.72
N PHE A 498 -34.73 -12.33 -8.62
CA PHE A 498 -34.77 -13.33 -9.68
C PHE A 498 -35.56 -12.77 -10.87
N GLY A 499 -34.89 -12.52 -12.00
CA GLY A 499 -35.59 -12.20 -13.24
C GLY A 499 -36.29 -13.46 -13.75
N VAL A 500 -37.59 -13.57 -13.52
CA VAL A 500 -38.41 -14.63 -14.13
C VAL A 500 -38.65 -14.24 -15.58
N ILE A 501 -38.08 -14.99 -16.51
CA ILE A 501 -38.38 -14.85 -17.94
C ILE A 501 -39.72 -15.54 -18.17
N CYS A 502 -40.78 -14.77 -18.38
CA CYS A 502 -42.12 -15.29 -18.65
C CYS A 502 -42.42 -15.40 -20.15
N ASP A 503 -43.31 -16.31 -20.54
CA ASP A 503 -43.91 -16.32 -21.88
C ASP A 503 -44.93 -15.19 -22.06
N GLN A 504 -45.48 -15.05 -23.26
CA GLN A 504 -46.53 -14.06 -23.58
C GLN A 504 -47.84 -14.27 -22.77
N ASN A 505 -47.99 -15.38 -22.04
CA ASN A 505 -49.12 -15.72 -21.19
C ASN A 505 -48.78 -15.68 -19.68
N GLY A 506 -47.60 -15.19 -19.30
CA GLY A 506 -47.19 -15.03 -17.90
C GLY A 506 -46.66 -16.30 -17.23
N ASN A 507 -46.40 -17.39 -17.97
CA ASN A 507 -45.82 -18.61 -17.41
C ASN A 507 -44.29 -18.53 -17.37
N ALA A 508 -43.68 -18.90 -16.24
CA ALA A 508 -42.23 -18.86 -16.06
C ALA A 508 -41.51 -19.88 -16.96
N ILE A 509 -40.70 -19.42 -17.91
CA ILE A 509 -39.90 -20.26 -18.84
C ILE A 509 -38.45 -20.44 -18.34
N GLY A 510 -37.95 -19.53 -17.51
CA GLY A 510 -36.60 -19.64 -16.97
C GLY A 510 -36.29 -18.57 -15.93
N ILE A 511 -35.25 -18.83 -15.13
CA ILE A 511 -34.72 -17.90 -14.14
C ILE A 511 -33.35 -17.39 -14.60
N SER A 512 -33.21 -16.07 -14.72
CA SER A 512 -31.89 -15.44 -14.87
C SER A 512 -31.40 -15.01 -13.49
N LYS A 513 -30.34 -15.67 -13.00
CA LYS A 513 -29.66 -15.29 -11.76
C LYS A 513 -28.19 -15.04 -12.04
N GLN A 514 -27.74 -13.80 -11.84
CA GLN A 514 -26.33 -13.47 -11.82
C GLN A 514 -25.75 -13.83 -10.44
N ASN A 515 -25.24 -15.05 -10.29
CA ASN A 515 -24.74 -15.55 -8.99
C ASN A 515 -23.61 -14.69 -8.38
N TRP A 516 -22.90 -13.87 -9.17
CA TRP A 516 -21.82 -13.00 -8.70
C TRP A 516 -22.31 -11.70 -8.04
N ARG A 517 -23.60 -11.34 -8.15
CA ARG A 517 -24.25 -10.16 -7.50
C ARG A 517 -25.22 -10.54 -6.38
N LEU A 518 -25.05 -11.72 -5.77
CA LEU A 518 -25.92 -12.13 -4.66
C LEU A 518 -25.77 -11.20 -3.44
N TYR A 519 -24.57 -10.68 -3.22
CA TYR A 519 -24.19 -9.84 -2.10
C TYR A 519 -23.94 -8.41 -2.56
N GLU A 520 -24.11 -7.43 -1.67
CA GLU A 520 -23.83 -6.01 -1.96
C GLU A 520 -22.40 -5.78 -2.48
N TYR A 521 -21.45 -6.58 -1.99
CA TYR A 521 -20.06 -6.60 -2.42
C TYR A 521 -19.46 -8.01 -2.26
N ASN A 522 -18.34 -8.26 -2.94
CA ASN A 522 -17.53 -9.47 -2.76
C ASN A 522 -16.10 -9.08 -2.39
N PHE A 523 -15.24 -10.07 -2.09
CA PHE A 523 -13.84 -9.83 -1.80
C PHE A 523 -12.90 -10.30 -2.91
N ASN A 524 -11.80 -9.57 -3.06
CA ASN A 524 -10.70 -9.88 -3.96
C ASN A 524 -9.48 -10.23 -3.12
N LEU A 525 -8.84 -11.36 -3.42
CA LEU A 525 -7.63 -11.83 -2.76
C LEU A 525 -6.42 -11.51 -3.64
N THR A 526 -5.46 -10.77 -3.08
CA THR A 526 -4.16 -10.56 -3.71
C THR A 526 -3.09 -11.26 -2.89
N ILE A 527 -2.27 -12.09 -3.56
CA ILE A 527 -1.17 -12.84 -2.94
C ILE A 527 0.14 -12.43 -3.57
N TYR A 528 1.10 -12.07 -2.73
CA TYR A 528 2.50 -11.88 -3.06
C TYR A 528 3.31 -13.09 -2.61
N GLU A 529 4.16 -13.56 -3.51
CA GLU A 529 5.05 -14.67 -3.26
C GLU A 529 6.50 -14.26 -3.55
N GLU A 530 7.36 -14.43 -2.54
CA GLU A 530 8.79 -14.15 -2.65
C GLU A 530 9.58 -15.44 -2.89
N ARG A 531 10.24 -15.53 -4.05
CA ARG A 531 11.02 -16.69 -4.47
C ARG A 531 12.51 -16.38 -4.52
N TYR A 532 13.35 -17.31 -4.11
CA TYR A 532 14.78 -17.19 -4.35
C TYR A 532 15.12 -17.48 -5.81
N ASN A 533 15.95 -16.63 -6.39
CA ASN A 533 16.56 -16.82 -7.71
C ASN A 533 18.01 -16.36 -7.69
N VAL A 534 18.81 -16.81 -8.64
CA VAL A 534 20.23 -16.46 -8.75
C VAL A 534 20.42 -15.54 -9.95
N LEU A 535 20.97 -14.37 -9.69
CA LEU A 535 21.35 -13.37 -10.68
C LEU A 535 22.85 -13.46 -10.92
N SER A 536 23.26 -13.74 -12.15
CA SER A 536 24.67 -13.83 -12.53
C SER A 536 25.06 -12.73 -13.52
N PHE A 537 26.28 -12.21 -13.34
CA PHE A 537 26.94 -11.29 -14.24
C PHE A 537 28.19 -11.98 -14.78
N ILE A 538 28.14 -12.43 -16.03
CA ILE A 538 29.19 -13.24 -16.65
C ILE A 538 29.47 -12.68 -18.05
N GLY A 539 30.74 -12.43 -18.35
CA GLY A 539 31.18 -12.04 -19.69
C GLY A 539 30.54 -10.74 -20.22
N GLY A 540 30.25 -9.77 -19.35
CA GLY A 540 29.63 -8.50 -19.75
C GLY A 540 28.10 -8.55 -19.91
N ASN A 541 27.48 -9.69 -19.63
CA ASN A 541 26.03 -9.92 -19.68
C ASN A 541 25.46 -10.20 -18.29
N CYS A 542 24.14 -10.07 -18.16
CA CYS A 542 23.41 -10.38 -16.95
C CYS A 542 22.25 -11.33 -17.27
N GLY A 543 22.02 -12.31 -16.40
CA GLY A 543 20.96 -13.29 -16.57
C GLY A 543 20.49 -13.88 -15.24
N LEU A 544 19.26 -14.40 -15.26
CA LEU A 544 18.71 -15.19 -14.17
C LEU A 544 18.95 -16.68 -14.43
N LEU A 545 19.25 -17.43 -13.38
CA LEU A 545 19.42 -18.88 -13.47
C LEU A 545 18.10 -19.57 -13.85
N TYR A 546 16.99 -19.14 -13.25
CA TYR A 546 15.65 -19.60 -13.59
C TYR A 546 14.88 -18.47 -14.25
N ALA A 547 14.35 -18.73 -15.44
CA ALA A 547 13.46 -17.80 -16.12
C ALA A 547 12.18 -17.59 -15.32
N ARG A 548 11.68 -16.36 -15.35
CA ARG A 548 10.45 -15.94 -14.69
C ARG A 548 9.20 -16.56 -15.32
#